data_AF-A0A662JLK7-F1
#
_entry.id   AF-A0A662JLK7-F1
#
_cell.length_a   1.000
_cell.length_b   1.000
_cell.length_c   1.000
_cell.angle_alpha   90.00
_cell.angle_beta   90.00
_cell.angle_gamma   90.00
#
_symmetry.space_group_name_H-M   'P 1'
#
loop_
_entity.id
_entity.type
_entity.pdbx_description
1 polymer ?
#
loop_
_entity_poly.entity_id
_entity_poly.type
_entity_poly.pdbx_seq_one_letter_code
_entity_poly.pdbx_strand_id
1 'polypeptide(L)' 'LRMLSYSEIGSAAMLTRAVAGVYRKTVIFSIPGSPHAVETALKKLIIPEVSHVVSHVRG' A
#
# COMPACT_ATOMS: atom_id res chain seq x y z
N LEU A 1 0.83 3.32 4.39
CA LEU A 1 2.26 3.39 4.02
C LEU A 1 2.95 4.64 4.58
N ARG A 2 2.49 5.85 4.25
CA ARG A 2 3.11 7.11 4.70
C ARG A 2 3.43 7.17 6.19
N MET A 3 2.49 6.79 7.06
CA MET A 3 2.71 6.75 8.51
C MET A 3 3.85 5.79 8.92
N LEU A 4 3.88 4.58 8.35
CA LEU A 4 4.93 3.59 8.62
C LEU A 4 6.30 4.08 8.12
N SER A 5 6.34 4.69 6.93
CA SER A 5 7.59 5.25 6.42
C SER A 5 8.06 6.46 7.24
N TYR A 6 7.15 7.23 7.85
CA TYR A 6 7.53 8.41 8.62
C TYR A 6 8.41 8.06 9.84
N SER A 7 8.16 6.91 10.50
CA SER A 7 9.01 6.46 11.60
C SER A 7 10.44 6.09 11.17
N GLU A 8 10.67 5.87 9.88
CA GLU A 8 11.96 5.40 9.36
C GLU A 8 12.73 6.50 8.60
N ILE A 9 12.04 7.27 7.76
CA ILE A 9 12.64 8.29 6.89
C ILE A 9 12.14 9.72 7.18
N GLY A 10 11.37 9.91 8.25
CA GLY A 10 10.89 11.23 8.69
C GLY A 10 10.05 11.95 7.64
N SER A 11 10.26 13.25 7.48
CA SER A 11 9.49 14.12 6.59
C SER A 11 9.53 13.68 5.12
N ALA A 12 10.57 12.97 4.67
CA ALA A 12 10.64 12.42 3.32
C ALA A 12 9.45 11.48 3.01
N ALA A 13 8.91 10.80 4.03
CA ALA A 13 7.72 9.97 3.89
C ALA A 13 6.49 10.77 3.44
N MET A 14 6.44 12.09 3.69
CA MET A 14 5.32 12.92 3.26
C MET A 14 5.20 13.00 1.73
N LEU A 15 6.30 12.81 0.98
CA LEU A 15 6.30 12.82 -0.49
C LEU A 15 5.81 11.50 -1.12
N THR A 16 5.58 10.47 -0.31
CA THR A 16 5.14 9.15 -0.73
C THR A 16 3.74 9.19 -1.36
N ARG A 17 3.61 9.25 -2.69
CA ARG A 17 2.31 9.26 -3.40
C ARG A 17 1.63 7.88 -3.50
N ALA A 18 1.75 7.06 -2.47
CA ALA A 18 1.13 5.74 -2.43
C ALA A 18 -0.39 5.86 -2.29
N VAL A 19 -1.13 5.14 -3.12
CA VAL A 19 -2.61 5.12 -3.16
C VAL A 19 -3.10 3.71 -3.51
N ALA A 20 -4.31 3.38 -3.06
CA ALA A 20 -4.99 2.14 -3.43
C ALA A 20 -6.44 2.45 -3.82
N GLY A 21 -7.00 1.64 -4.71
CA GLY A 21 -8.38 1.81 -5.17
C GLY A 21 -8.91 0.57 -5.87
N VAL A 22 -10.17 0.64 -6.31
CA VAL A 22 -10.85 -0.45 -7.00
C VAL A 22 -11.36 0.06 -8.34
N TYR A 23 -11.09 -0.68 -9.40
CA TYR A 23 -11.63 -0.44 -10.73
C TYR A 23 -12.14 -1.74 -11.32
N ARG A 24 -13.41 -1.79 -11.74
CA ARG A 24 -14.06 -2.97 -12.36
C ARG A 24 -13.83 -4.28 -11.59
N LYS A 25 -14.07 -4.28 -10.28
CA LYS A 25 -13.82 -5.44 -9.38
C LYS A 25 -12.36 -5.89 -9.28
N THR A 26 -11.42 -5.02 -9.66
CA THR A 26 -9.99 -5.25 -9.50
C THR A 26 -9.40 -4.25 -8.51
N VAL A 27 -8.69 -4.76 -7.51
CA VAL A 27 -7.95 -3.93 -6.56
C VAL A 27 -6.63 -3.51 -7.18
N ILE A 28 -6.30 -2.22 -7.09
CA ILE A 28 -5.08 -1.64 -7.64
C ILE A 28 -4.34 -0.93 -6.51
N PHE A 29 -3.04 -1.23 -6.36
CA PHE A 29 -2.14 -0.56 -5.43
C PHE A 29 -1.04 0.15 -6.22
N SER A 30 -0.95 1.47 -6.07
CA SER A 30 0.15 2.27 -6.59
C SER A 30 1.05 2.64 -5.43
N ILE A 31 2.27 2.11 -5.43
CA ILE A 31 3.27 2.28 -4.36
C ILE A 31 4.57 2.87 -4.94
N PRO A 32 5.45 3.46 -4.11
CA PRO A 32 6.72 4.01 -4.57
C PRO A 32 7.65 2.91 -5.09
N GLY A 33 8.54 3.26 -6.03
CA GLY A 33 9.48 2.30 -6.65
C GLY A 33 10.70 1.93 -5.80
N SER A 34 10.90 2.53 -4.62
CA SER A 34 11.99 2.14 -3.71
C SER A 34 11.77 0.71 -3.19
N PRO A 35 12.77 -0.19 -3.26
CA PRO A 35 12.64 -1.56 -2.75
C PRO A 35 12.14 -1.63 -1.31
N HIS A 36 12.62 -0.72 -0.46
CA HIS A 36 12.22 -0.60 0.93
C HIS A 36 10.73 -0.26 1.09
N ALA A 37 10.23 0.69 0.30
CA ALA A 37 8.82 1.08 0.32
C ALA A 37 7.91 -0.06 -0.17
N VAL A 38 8.36 -0.81 -1.18
CA VAL A 38 7.66 -1.99 -1.71
C VAL A 38 7.59 -3.08 -0.64
N GLU A 39 8.70 -3.39 0.03
CA GLU A 39 8.76 -4.39 1.09
C GLU A 39 7.81 -4.03 2.25
N THR A 40 7.86 -2.80 2.75
CA THR A 40 6.98 -2.33 3.82
C THR A 40 5.51 -2.36 3.38
N ALA A 41 5.19 -1.92 2.16
CA ALA A 41 3.83 -1.97 1.64
C ALA A 41 3.30 -3.40 1.55
N LEU A 42 4.09 -4.32 0.99
CA LEU A 42 3.68 -5.71 0.84
C LEU A 42 3.52 -6.42 2.18
N LYS A 43 4.57 -6.40 3.02
CA LYS A 43 4.60 -7.18 4.27
C LYS A 43 3.67 -6.64 5.35
N LYS A 44 3.56 -5.32 5.48
CA LYS A 44 2.84 -4.70 6.61
C LYS A 44 1.40 -4.30 6.28
N LEU A 45 1.03 -4.18 4.99
CA LEU A 45 -0.27 -3.63 4.59
C LEU A 45 -1.01 -4.51 3.57
N ILE A 46 -0.39 -4.84 2.44
CA ILE A 46 -1.11 -5.46 1.31
C ILE A 46 -1.34 -6.95 1.56
N ILE A 47 -0.29 -7.74 1.79
CA ILE A 47 -0.41 -9.21 1.92
C ILE A 47 -1.35 -9.62 3.06
N PRO A 48 -1.31 -9.00 4.26
CA PRO A 48 -2.22 -9.36 5.34
C PRO A 48 -3.70 -9.15 5.00
N GLU A 49 -4.02 -8.12 4.22
CA GLU A 49 -5.41 -7.70 3.99
C GLU A 49 -5.95 -8.07 2.59
N VAL A 50 -5.10 -8.44 1.63
CA VAL A 50 -5.49 -8.59 0.22
C VAL A 50 -6.64 -9.58 0.03
N SER A 51 -6.66 -10.69 0.77
CA SER A 51 -7.74 -11.68 0.72
C SER A 51 -9.08 -11.08 1.16
N HIS A 52 -9.06 -10.30 2.25
CA HIS A 52 -10.25 -9.60 2.74
C HIS A 52 -10.71 -8.54 1.73
N VAL A 53 -9.80 -7.72 1.19
CA VAL A 53 -10.15 -6.69 0.20
C VAL A 53 -10.74 -7.31 -1.08
N VAL A 54 -10.14 -8.40 -1.58
CA VAL A 54 -10.63 -9.10 -2.79
C VAL A 54 -12.02 -9.68 -2.56
N SER A 55 -12.30 -10.23 -1.37
CA SER A 55 -13.63 -10.72 -1.01
C SER A 55 -14.68 -9.60 -1.11
N HIS A 56 -14.45 -8.47 -0.43
CA HIS A 56 -15.36 -7.32 -0.44
C HIS A 56 -15.61 -6.75 -1.84
N VAL A 57 -14.58 -6.78 -2.69
CA VAL A 57 -14.67 -6.25 -4.06
C VAL A 57 -15.43 -7.17 -5.01
N ARG A 58 -15.46 -8.48 -4.74
CA ARG A 58 -16.15 -9.47 -5.58
C ARG A 58 -17.63 -9.61 -5.22
N GLY A 59 -17.99 -9.35 -3.96
CA GLY A 59 -19.33 -9.56 -3.40
C GLY A 59 -19.41 -10.94 -2.78
#